data_AF-A0A3A1P528-F1
#
_entry.id   AF-A0A3A1P528-F1
#
_cell.length_a   1.000
_cell.length_b   1.000
_cell.length_c   1.000
_cell.angle_alpha   90.00
_cell.angle_beta   90.00
_cell.angle_gamma   90.00
#
_symmetry.space_group_name_H-M   'P 1'
#
loop_
_entity.id
_entity.type
_entity.pdbx_description
1 polymer ?
#
loop_
_entity_poly.entity_id
_entity_poly.type
_entity_poly.pdbx_seq_one_letter_code
_entity_poly.pdbx_strand_id
1 'polypeptide(L)'
;MERLGDRVFRQVIGLSGPDDAALADPSDRVGWSLASQGDDLRPGSGWRMRLAYHLLHHSRHGLPFRLSAKLIGLAASRSASHPHGGQNTVEAIARAVAATEDAVGFSDCYPRALLTAWLALAAGNSCVLAIGVLAPTRKLHAWCTVAGVLPFEPVAEHYLYQPAWTITLP
;
A
#
# COMPACT_ATOMS: atom_id res chain seq x y z
N MET A 1 -0.02 7.71 31.72
CA MET A 1 1.30 8.04 31.14
C MET A 1 1.19 7.85 29.62
N GLU A 2 0.57 8.81 28.93
CA GLU A 2 0.44 8.78 27.46
C GLU A 2 1.83 8.91 26.84
N ARG A 3 2.23 7.88 26.09
CA ARG A 3 3.55 7.78 25.48
C ARG A 3 3.62 8.79 24.33
N LEU A 4 4.61 9.68 24.29
CA LEU A 4 4.88 10.54 23.12
C LEU A 4 4.93 9.75 21.79
N GLY A 5 5.28 8.46 21.84
CA GLY A 5 5.23 7.56 20.68
C GLY A 5 3.83 7.34 20.10
N ASP A 6 2.77 7.45 20.90
CA ASP A 6 1.38 7.29 20.44
C ASP A 6 0.88 8.56 19.72
N ARG A 7 1.30 9.75 20.17
CA ARG A 7 0.92 11.01 19.51
C ARG A 7 1.54 11.16 18.11
N VAL A 8 2.84 10.90 17.96
CA VAL A 8 3.53 10.97 16.65
C VAL A 8 2.94 9.93 15.70
N PHE A 9 2.71 8.72 16.19
CA PHE A 9 2.07 7.65 15.44
C PHE A 9 0.67 8.03 14.93
N ARG A 10 -0.19 8.56 15.81
CA ARG A 10 -1.52 9.06 15.46
C ARG A 10 -1.45 10.18 14.43
N GLN A 11 -0.46 11.08 14.52
CA GLN A 11 -0.25 12.13 13.52
C GLN A 11 0.15 11.57 12.15
N VAL A 12 1.05 10.59 12.10
CA VAL A 12 1.49 9.95 10.85
C VAL A 12 0.35 9.19 10.17
N ILE A 13 -0.53 8.55 10.95
CA ILE A 13 -1.70 7.86 10.40
C ILE A 13 -2.83 8.85 10.07
N GLY A 14 -2.98 9.92 10.84
CA GLY A 14 -4.10 10.86 10.77
C GLY A 14 -5.30 10.46 11.64
N LEU A 15 -5.04 9.91 12.83
CA LEU A 15 -6.05 9.59 13.84
C LEU A 15 -6.24 10.79 14.78
N SER A 16 -7.47 11.23 14.98
CA SER A 16 -7.81 12.39 15.83
C SER A 16 -8.37 12.00 17.21
N GLY A 17 -8.51 10.71 17.51
CA GLY A 17 -9.06 10.19 18.77
C GLY A 17 -8.57 8.77 19.07
N PRO A 18 -8.85 8.23 20.28
CA PRO A 18 -8.53 6.86 20.63
C PRO A 18 -9.52 5.90 19.93
N ASP A 19 -9.19 5.46 18.72
CA ASP A 19 -9.84 4.28 18.14
C ASP A 19 -9.06 3.04 18.61
N ASP A 20 -9.39 2.57 19.82
CA ASP A 20 -8.90 1.31 20.40
C ASP A 20 -9.82 0.13 20.04
N ALA A 21 -10.47 0.17 18.88
CA ALA A 21 -11.11 -1.03 18.36
C ALA A 21 -9.99 -1.98 17.91
N ALA A 22 -9.92 -3.17 18.51
CA ALA A 22 -9.05 -4.24 18.04
C ALA A 22 -9.45 -4.57 16.59
N LEU A 23 -8.74 -3.97 15.63
CA LEU A 23 -8.88 -4.31 14.23
C LEU A 23 -8.42 -5.75 14.08
N ALA A 24 -9.28 -6.59 13.50
CA ALA A 24 -8.89 -7.95 13.13
C ALA A 24 -7.63 -7.85 12.25
N ASP A 25 -6.65 -8.72 12.50
CA ASP A 25 -5.46 -8.77 11.66
C ASP A 25 -5.92 -9.09 10.22
N PRO A 26 -5.74 -8.16 9.26
CA PRO A 26 -6.15 -8.42 7.89
C PRO A 26 -5.32 -9.56 7.28
N SER A 27 -4.14 -9.86 7.84
CA SER A 27 -3.25 -10.92 7.36
C SER A 27 -3.88 -12.31 7.46
N ASP A 28 -4.75 -12.53 8.46
CA ASP A 28 -5.45 -13.81 8.69
C ASP A 28 -6.35 -14.24 7.52
N ARG A 29 -6.73 -13.30 6.64
CA ARG A 29 -7.72 -13.51 5.58
C ARG A 29 -7.17 -13.24 4.18
N VAL A 30 -5.87 -12.99 4.05
CA VAL A 30 -5.27 -12.54 2.80
C VAL A 30 -4.31 -13.60 2.25
N GLY A 31 -4.56 -14.04 1.02
CA GLY A 31 -3.59 -14.83 0.27
C GLY A 31 -2.44 -13.96 -0.25
N TRP A 32 -1.35 -14.54 -0.76
CA TRP A 32 -0.23 -13.77 -1.32
C TRP A 32 0.16 -14.28 -2.70
N SER A 33 0.68 -13.38 -3.54
CA SER A 33 1.16 -13.68 -4.89
C SER A 33 2.68 -13.71 -4.94
N LEU A 34 3.24 -14.74 -5.62
CA LEU A 34 4.67 -14.84 -5.92
C LEU A 34 5.10 -13.98 -7.13
N ALA A 35 4.17 -13.32 -7.81
CA ALA A 35 4.46 -12.63 -9.07
C ALA A 35 5.45 -11.47 -8.92
N SER A 36 5.66 -10.94 -7.72
CA SER A 36 6.69 -9.93 -7.44
C SER A 36 8.11 -10.50 -7.32
N GLN A 37 8.27 -11.82 -7.16
CA GLN A 37 9.59 -12.47 -6.97
C GLN A 37 10.20 -13.00 -8.27
N GLY A 38 9.39 -13.25 -9.30
CA GLY A 38 9.89 -13.76 -10.58
C GLY A 38 10.77 -12.75 -11.32
N ASP A 39 11.87 -13.24 -11.91
CA ASP A 39 12.72 -12.49 -12.86
C ASP A 39 12.12 -12.45 -14.27
N ASP A 40 11.22 -13.38 -14.59
CA ASP A 40 10.65 -13.51 -15.91
C ASP A 40 9.53 -12.48 -16.15
N LEU A 41 9.77 -11.58 -17.11
CA LEU A 41 8.81 -10.66 -17.73
C LEU A 41 8.27 -9.55 -16.82
N ARG A 42 9.15 -8.84 -16.09
CA ARG A 42 8.81 -7.54 -15.50
C ARG A 42 8.58 -6.51 -16.63
N PRO A 43 7.38 -5.92 -16.76
CA PRO A 43 7.16 -4.88 -17.74
C PRO A 43 8.04 -3.66 -17.41
N GLY A 44 8.61 -3.00 -18.41
CA GLY A 44 9.40 -1.81 -18.17
C GLY A 44 8.59 -0.74 -17.43
N SER A 45 9.10 -0.24 -16.30
CA SER A 45 8.41 0.82 -15.54
C SER A 45 8.46 2.14 -16.30
N GLY A 46 7.31 2.68 -16.68
CA GLY A 46 7.19 4.00 -17.31
C GLY A 46 7.60 5.15 -16.37
N TRP A 47 8.02 6.28 -16.94
CA TRP A 47 8.49 7.45 -16.17
C TRP A 47 7.43 8.00 -15.20
N ARG A 48 6.14 7.93 -15.56
CA ARG A 48 5.03 8.35 -14.70
C ARG A 48 4.95 7.54 -13.41
N MET A 49 5.16 6.22 -13.50
CA MET A 49 5.14 5.33 -12.33
C MET A 49 6.34 5.61 -11.41
N ARG A 50 7.53 5.82 -11.98
CA ARG A 50 8.74 6.18 -11.22
C ARG A 50 8.54 7.50 -10.48
N LEU A 51 8.03 8.53 -11.18
CA LEU A 51 7.74 9.82 -10.57
C LEU A 51 6.68 9.70 -9.46
N ALA A 52 5.58 8.98 -9.71
CA ALA A 52 4.56 8.73 -8.70
C ALA A 52 5.15 8.05 -7.46
N TYR A 53 5.99 7.04 -7.64
CA TYR A 53 6.65 6.33 -6.54
C TYR A 53 7.55 7.26 -5.70
N HIS A 54 8.36 8.11 -6.34
CA HIS A 54 9.17 9.12 -5.64
C HIS A 54 8.31 10.13 -4.88
N LEU A 55 7.24 10.65 -5.50
CA LEU A 55 6.34 11.60 -4.86
C LEU A 55 5.69 10.99 -3.61
N LEU A 56 5.22 9.74 -3.71
CA LEU A 56 4.65 9.01 -2.59
C LEU A 56 5.69 8.80 -1.48
N HIS A 57 6.91 8.39 -1.83
CA HIS A 57 8.00 8.23 -0.87
C HIS A 57 8.30 9.52 -0.12
N HIS A 58 8.41 10.66 -0.82
CA HIS A 58 8.69 11.95 -0.18
C HIS A 58 7.50 12.47 0.65
N SER A 59 6.28 12.25 0.18
CA SER A 59 5.07 12.73 0.86
C SER A 59 4.87 12.16 2.26
N ARG A 60 5.46 10.99 2.57
CA ARG A 60 5.30 10.32 3.88
C ARG A 60 5.74 11.19 5.07
N HIS A 61 6.60 12.17 4.85
CA HIS A 61 7.09 13.07 5.89
C HIS A 61 6.18 14.27 6.15
N GLY A 62 5.27 14.58 5.22
CA GLY A 62 4.40 15.77 5.30
C GLY A 62 2.91 15.48 5.28
N LEU A 63 2.48 14.31 4.78
CA LEU A 63 1.07 13.94 4.65
C LEU A 63 0.74 12.70 5.49
N PRO A 64 -0.31 12.76 6.32
CA PRO A 64 -0.82 11.59 7.01
C PRO A 64 -1.26 10.50 6.03
N PHE A 65 -1.02 9.23 6.37
CA PHE A 65 -1.34 8.10 5.49
C PHE A 65 -2.81 8.07 5.07
N ARG A 66 -3.74 8.39 5.99
CA ARG A 66 -5.18 8.56 5.69
C ARG A 66 -5.45 9.57 4.58
N LEU A 67 -4.71 10.67 4.56
CA LEU A 67 -4.89 11.71 3.55
C LEU A 67 -4.32 11.24 2.21
N SER A 68 -3.12 10.64 2.20
CA SER A 68 -2.53 10.04 1.01
C SER A 68 -3.44 8.98 0.38
N ALA A 69 -4.04 8.12 1.19
CA ALA A 69 -5.00 7.12 0.73
C ALA A 69 -6.23 7.73 0.03
N LYS A 70 -6.80 8.80 0.62
CA LYS A 70 -7.93 9.54 0.00
C LYS A 70 -7.53 10.18 -1.33
N LEU A 71 -6.35 10.80 -1.38
CA LEU A 71 -5.83 11.42 -2.61
C LEU A 71 -5.61 10.38 -3.71
N ILE A 72 -5.12 9.19 -3.36
CA ILE A 72 -4.98 8.07 -4.30
C ILE A 72 -6.34 7.61 -4.83
N GLY A 73 -7.34 7.46 -3.96
CA GLY A 73 -8.71 7.15 -4.37
C GLY A 73 -9.27 8.15 -5.38
N LEU A 74 -9.05 9.45 -5.13
CA LEU A 74 -9.47 10.53 -6.04
C LEU A 74 -8.66 10.58 -7.35
N ALA A 75 -7.36 10.27 -7.30
CA ALA A 75 -6.50 10.25 -8.48
C ALA A 75 -6.81 9.06 -9.40
N ALA A 76 -7.13 7.91 -8.80
CA ALA A 76 -7.50 6.71 -9.52
C ALA A 76 -8.88 6.83 -10.17
N SER A 77 -9.88 7.39 -9.48
CA SER A 77 -11.21 7.60 -10.05
C SER A 77 -11.21 8.54 -11.28
N ARG A 78 -10.27 9.48 -11.34
CA ARG A 78 -10.03 10.33 -12.52
C ARG A 78 -9.30 9.61 -13.66
N SER A 79 -8.53 8.58 -13.34
CA SER A 79 -7.78 7.77 -14.31
C SER A 79 -8.64 6.63 -14.88
N ALA A 80 -9.66 6.18 -14.15
CA ALA A 80 -10.61 5.14 -14.55
C ALA A 80 -11.46 5.52 -15.78
N SER A 81 -11.43 6.77 -16.23
CA SER A 81 -12.09 7.24 -17.45
C SER A 81 -11.50 6.70 -18.76
N HIS A 82 -10.42 5.90 -18.71
CA HIS A 82 -9.91 5.16 -19.86
C HIS A 82 -9.93 3.65 -19.57
N PRO A 83 -10.94 2.91 -20.08
CA PRO A 83 -10.93 1.46 -20.03
C PRO A 83 -9.91 0.96 -21.05
N HIS A 84 -8.62 0.93 -20.67
CA HIS A 84 -7.71 -0.01 -21.32
C HIS A 84 -8.19 -1.39 -20.87
N GLY A 85 -8.86 -2.10 -21.79
CA GLY A 85 -9.59 -3.35 -21.57
C GLY A 85 -8.72 -4.53 -21.15
N GLY A 86 -8.15 -4.46 -19.95
CA GLY A 86 -7.57 -5.57 -19.24
C GLY A 86 -7.82 -5.35 -17.76
N GLN A 87 -8.61 -6.23 -17.13
CA GLN A 87 -8.55 -6.40 -15.69
C GLN A 87 -7.09 -6.72 -15.36
N ASN A 88 -6.32 -5.74 -14.87
CA ASN A 88 -4.97 -6.04 -14.44
C ASN A 88 -5.10 -6.99 -13.25
N THR A 89 -4.69 -8.24 -13.48
CA THR A 89 -4.68 -9.28 -12.45
C THR A 89 -3.80 -8.82 -11.30
N VAL A 90 -4.04 -9.37 -10.10
CA VAL A 90 -3.19 -9.15 -8.92
C VAL A 90 -1.71 -9.30 -9.28
N GLU A 91 -1.37 -10.27 -10.12
CA GLU A 91 -0.02 -10.50 -10.61
C GLU A 91 0.53 -9.40 -11.51
N ALA A 92 -0.29 -8.83 -12.39
CA ALA A 92 0.14 -7.72 -13.26
C ALA A 92 0.48 -6.48 -12.43
N ILE A 93 -0.32 -6.20 -11.38
CA ILE A 93 -0.06 -5.13 -10.42
C ILE A 93 1.25 -5.42 -9.66
N ALA A 94 1.42 -6.65 -9.17
CA ALA A 94 2.63 -7.09 -8.49
C ALA A 94 3.90 -6.85 -9.33
N ARG A 95 3.89 -7.33 -10.58
CA ARG A 95 5.01 -7.17 -11.53
C ARG A 95 5.29 -5.70 -11.85
N ALA A 96 4.24 -4.89 -12.04
CA ALA A 96 4.40 -3.47 -12.32
C ALA A 96 5.04 -2.71 -11.15
N VAL A 97 4.61 -2.99 -9.91
CA VAL A 97 5.18 -2.39 -8.71
C VAL A 97 6.63 -2.83 -8.51
N ALA A 98 6.93 -4.12 -8.64
CA ALA A 98 8.29 -4.64 -8.54
C ALA A 98 9.22 -3.99 -9.58
N ALA A 99 8.78 -3.90 -10.84
CA ALA A 99 9.53 -3.23 -11.90
C ALA A 99 9.75 -1.74 -11.62
N THR A 100 8.81 -1.06 -10.97
CA THR A 100 8.99 0.33 -10.53
C THR A 100 10.03 0.43 -9.43
N GLU A 101 9.99 -0.42 -8.41
CA GLU A 101 10.98 -0.46 -7.32
C GLU A 101 12.41 -0.69 -7.85
N ASP A 102 12.58 -1.65 -8.76
CA ASP A 102 13.87 -1.90 -9.42
C ASP A 102 14.35 -0.66 -10.17
N ALA A 103 13.45 -0.04 -10.94
CA ALA A 103 13.79 1.09 -11.79
C ALA A 103 14.12 2.38 -11.02
N VAL A 104 13.57 2.56 -9.80
CA VAL A 104 13.95 3.68 -8.92
C VAL A 104 15.14 3.35 -8.02
N GLY A 105 15.51 2.08 -7.90
CA GLY A 105 16.67 1.61 -7.13
C GLY A 105 16.44 1.49 -5.62
N PHE A 106 15.18 1.50 -5.15
CA PHE A 106 14.85 1.26 -3.74
C PHE A 106 13.43 0.75 -3.54
N SER A 107 13.23 0.01 -2.46
CA SER A 107 11.94 -0.53 -2.04
C SER A 107 11.51 0.03 -0.68
N ASP A 108 10.24 0.43 -0.57
CA ASP A 108 9.66 0.97 0.66
C ASP A 108 8.17 0.65 0.74
N CYS A 109 7.72 0.13 1.89
CA CYS A 109 6.34 -0.32 2.10
C CYS A 109 5.29 0.79 1.91
N TYR A 110 5.63 2.05 2.21
CA TYR A 110 4.70 3.18 2.11
C TYR A 110 4.31 3.49 0.65
N PRO A 111 5.25 3.88 -0.24
CA PRO A 111 4.92 4.12 -1.65
C PRO A 111 4.47 2.86 -2.36
N ARG A 112 4.97 1.66 -1.98
CA ARG A 112 4.50 0.38 -2.52
C ARG A 112 3.00 0.19 -2.30
N ALA A 113 2.52 0.33 -1.06
CA ALA A 113 1.11 0.15 -0.73
C ALA A 113 0.21 1.15 -1.47
N LEU A 114 0.60 2.42 -1.52
CA LEU A 114 -0.16 3.48 -2.20
C LEU A 114 -0.14 3.35 -3.72
N LEU A 115 1.00 2.97 -4.32
CA LEU A 115 1.09 2.71 -5.75
C LEU A 115 0.25 1.50 -6.15
N THR A 116 0.27 0.45 -5.33
CA THR A 116 -0.59 -0.74 -5.52
C THR A 116 -2.06 -0.36 -5.50
N ALA A 117 -2.49 0.45 -4.52
CA ALA A 117 -3.87 0.93 -4.45
C ALA A 117 -4.24 1.75 -5.70
N TRP A 118 -3.37 2.64 -6.15
CA TRP A 118 -3.61 3.41 -7.38
C TRP A 118 -3.80 2.52 -8.61
N LEU A 119 -2.93 1.53 -8.81
CA LEU A 119 -2.99 0.60 -9.94
C LEU A 119 -4.23 -0.30 -9.86
N ALA A 120 -4.59 -0.77 -8.67
CA ALA A 120 -5.79 -1.58 -8.45
C ALA A 120 -7.05 -0.82 -8.84
N LEU A 121 -7.19 0.40 -8.31
CA LEU A 121 -8.34 1.26 -8.57
C LEU A 121 -8.40 1.73 -10.03
N ALA A 122 -7.25 2.05 -10.64
CA ALA A 122 -7.19 2.41 -12.06
C ALA A 122 -7.59 1.23 -12.98
N ALA A 123 -7.42 -0.02 -12.51
CA ALA A 123 -7.87 -1.22 -13.18
C ALA A 123 -9.33 -1.61 -12.86
N GLY A 124 -10.05 -0.79 -12.09
CA GLY A 124 -11.44 -1.06 -11.67
C GLY A 124 -11.56 -2.16 -10.60
N ASN A 125 -10.48 -2.48 -9.89
CA ASN A 125 -10.50 -3.40 -8.76
C ASN A 125 -10.66 -2.62 -7.45
N SER A 126 -11.42 -3.18 -6.51
CA SER A 126 -11.38 -2.72 -5.13
C SER A 126 -10.10 -3.20 -4.44
N CYS A 127 -9.64 -2.42 -3.46
CA CYS A 127 -8.48 -2.80 -2.65
C CYS A 127 -8.66 -2.41 -1.19
N VAL A 128 -7.99 -3.13 -0.30
CA VAL A 128 -7.89 -2.80 1.12
C VAL A 128 -6.49 -2.28 1.37
N LEU A 129 -6.40 -1.04 1.86
CA LEU A 129 -5.15 -0.41 2.25
C LEU A 129 -5.05 -0.41 3.77
N ALA A 130 -3.91 -0.82 4.30
CA ALA A 130 -3.67 -0.95 5.72
C ALA A 130 -2.33 -0.31 6.12
N ILE A 131 -2.29 0.30 7.31
CA ILE A 131 -1.06 0.74 7.98
C ILE A 131 -1.11 0.36 9.46
N GLY A 132 0.05 -0.04 9.99
CA GLY A 132 0.15 -0.60 11.32
C GLY A 132 1.59 -0.62 11.80
N VAL A 133 1.78 -1.22 12.97
CA VAL A 133 3.07 -1.28 13.65
C VAL A 133 3.57 -2.72 13.65
N LEU A 134 4.83 -2.89 13.25
CA LEU A 134 5.54 -4.15 13.41
C LEU A 134 6.02 -4.28 14.85
N ALA A 135 5.54 -5.29 15.57
CA ALA A 135 6.13 -5.69 16.84
C ALA A 135 7.37 -6.58 16.57
N PRO A 136 8.45 -6.51 17.38
CA PRO A 136 8.71 -5.55 18.46
C PRO A 136 9.35 -4.23 17.98
N THR A 137 9.66 -4.10 16.69
CA THR A 137 10.53 -3.04 16.15
C THR A 137 9.90 -1.65 16.16
N ARG A 138 8.59 -1.55 16.41
CA ARG A 138 7.78 -0.32 16.33
C ARG A 138 7.88 0.41 14.99
N LYS A 139 8.34 -0.29 13.94
CA LYS A 139 8.39 0.27 12.59
C LYS A 139 6.98 0.36 12.02
N LEU A 140 6.70 1.45 11.34
CA LEU A 140 5.48 1.60 10.56
C LEU A 140 5.57 0.73 9.32
N HIS A 141 4.49 0.03 9.03
CA HIS A 141 4.39 -0.81 7.84
C HIS A 141 3.03 -0.62 7.17
N ALA A 142 3.05 -0.41 5.86
CA ALA A 142 1.87 -0.24 5.04
C ALA A 142 1.80 -1.30 3.95
N TRP A 143 0.59 -1.79 3.67
CA TRP A 143 0.35 -2.79 2.64
C TRP A 143 -1.02 -2.59 2.01
N CYS A 144 -1.19 -3.17 0.82
CA CYS A 144 -2.42 -3.09 0.06
C CYS A 144 -2.77 -4.46 -0.51
N THR A 145 -4.01 -4.88 -0.32
CA THR A 145 -4.54 -6.15 -0.85
C THR A 145 -5.52 -5.84 -1.97
N VAL A 146 -5.44 -6.60 -3.05
CA VAL A 146 -6.34 -6.49 -4.20
C VAL A 146 -7.14 -7.79 -4.28
N ALA A 147 -8.47 -7.70 -4.23
CA ALA A 147 -9.36 -8.88 -4.18
C ALA A 147 -8.98 -9.92 -3.09
N GLY A 148 -8.52 -9.45 -1.92
CA GLY A 148 -8.10 -10.32 -0.81
C GLY A 148 -6.74 -11.01 -1.01
N VAL A 149 -5.93 -10.57 -1.98
CA VAL A 149 -4.58 -11.06 -2.21
C VAL A 149 -3.57 -9.93 -2.07
N LEU A 150 -2.51 -10.18 -1.30
CA LEU A 150 -1.30 -9.38 -1.24
C LEU A 150 -0.49 -9.58 -2.53
N PRO A 151 -0.28 -8.53 -3.35
CA PRO A 151 0.48 -8.68 -4.59
C PRO A 151 1.97 -8.96 -4.37
N PHE A 152 2.46 -8.86 -3.15
CA PHE A 152 3.86 -9.04 -2.78
C PHE A 152 3.94 -9.97 -1.57
N GLU A 153 5.04 -10.73 -1.49
CA GLU A 153 5.28 -11.61 -0.35
C GLU A 153 5.32 -10.78 0.95
N PRO A 154 4.52 -11.15 1.95
CA PRO A 154 4.75 -10.65 3.28
C PRO A 154 6.05 -11.25 3.82
N VAL A 155 7.14 -10.46 3.93
CA VAL A 155 8.28 -10.82 4.82
C VAL A 155 7.76 -11.27 6.19
N ALA A 156 8.42 -12.24 6.82
CA ALA A 156 7.97 -12.87 8.07
C ALA A 156 7.57 -11.88 9.19
N GLU A 157 8.11 -10.66 9.14
CA GLU A 157 7.79 -9.55 10.02
C GLU A 157 6.30 -9.12 9.94
N HIS A 158 5.62 -9.31 8.82
CA HIS A 158 4.19 -8.99 8.65
C HIS A 158 3.25 -9.87 9.47
N TYR A 159 3.70 -11.04 9.96
CA TYR A 159 2.92 -11.86 10.89
C TYR A 159 3.00 -11.34 12.35
N LEU A 160 3.82 -10.30 12.60
CA LEU A 160 3.90 -9.59 13.87
C LEU A 160 3.18 -8.23 13.79
N TYR A 161 2.28 -8.09 12.83
CA TYR A 161 1.62 -6.85 12.48
C TYR A 161 0.37 -6.61 13.32
N GLN A 162 0.30 -5.44 13.95
CA GLN A 162 -0.95 -4.95 14.50
C GLN A 162 -1.49 -3.84 13.59
N PRO A 163 -2.61 -4.07 12.86
CA PRO A 163 -3.25 -3.03 12.08
C PRO A 163 -3.68 -1.89 13.01
N ALA A 164 -3.35 -0.66 12.62
CA ALA A 164 -3.81 0.52 13.34
C ALA A 164 -4.81 1.33 12.54
N TRP A 165 -4.81 1.17 11.23
CA TRP A 165 -5.83 1.72 10.37
C TRP A 165 -5.95 0.93 9.07
N THR A 166 -7.19 0.74 8.64
CA THR A 166 -7.53 0.08 7.37
C THR A 166 -8.63 0.88 6.66
N ILE A 167 -8.59 0.91 5.34
CA ILE A 167 -9.67 1.42 4.49
C ILE A 167 -9.89 0.50 3.30
N THR A 168 -11.15 0.30 2.93
CA THR A 168 -11.49 -0.29 1.63
C THR A 168 -11.71 0.85 0.64
N LEU A 169 -10.97 0.82 -0.46
CA LEU A 169 -11.11 1.74 -1.58
C LEU A 169 -11.86 1.00 -2.69
N PRO A 170 -13.04 1.50 -3.13
CA PRO A 170 -13.87 0.87 -4.16
C PRO A 170 -13.35 1.12 -5.57
#